data_AF-A0A1Y4DQV3-F1
#
_entry.id   AF-A0A1Y4DQV3-F1
#
_cell.length_a   1.000
_cell.length_b   1.000
_cell.length_c   1.000
_cell.angle_alpha   90.00
_cell.angle_beta   90.00
_cell.angle_gamma   90.00
#
_symmetry.space_group_name_H-M   'P 1'
#
loop_
_entity.id
_entity.type
_entity.pdbx_description
1 polymer ?
#
loop_
_entity_poly.entity_id
_entity_poly.type
_entity_poly.pdbx_seq_one_letter_code
_entity_poly.pdbx_strand_id
1 'polypeptide(L)'
;MTTCISHWTALHWHLRRVCWSSVMASDGDEPRVPDVGPTAAEVADVMRALEPYLPEVPGRAPSIDVLVASDRGRRKIAGVTSHVCSTPLPRGSIQPTGLRGYDIVVTSPELTFIQIAATEDLRVAAYVGMALCSSFRLDDFSTSGLARREEPEEPLTSVKKIAAYCDVRRDSMGWTRPVAL
;
A
#
# COMPACT_ATOMS: atom_id res chain seq x y z
N MET A 1 -7.54 -8.51 15.00
CA MET A 1 -7.45 -7.08 14.67
C MET A 1 -7.10 -6.98 13.19
N THR A 2 -7.43 -5.88 12.51
CA THR A 2 -7.10 -5.74 11.08
C THR A 2 -5.66 -5.24 10.94
N THR A 3 -4.81 -5.95 10.19
CA THR A 3 -3.43 -5.52 9.91
C THR A 3 -3.44 -4.55 8.73
N CYS A 4 -2.76 -3.40 8.86
CA CYS A 4 -2.63 -2.44 7.75
C CYS A 4 -1.27 -2.57 7.07
N ILE A 5 -1.26 -3.05 5.83
CA ILE A 5 -0.06 -3.18 4.99
C ILE A 5 0.24 -1.85 4.30
N SER A 6 1.52 -1.46 4.24
CA SER A 6 1.95 -0.16 3.72
C SER A 6 3.28 -0.21 2.97
N HIS A 7 3.76 0.94 2.47
CA HIS A 7 5.09 1.11 1.87
C HIS A 7 5.44 0.03 0.83
N TRP A 8 6.65 -0.53 0.89
CA TRP A 8 7.16 -1.52 -0.06
C TRP A 8 6.29 -2.78 -0.11
N THR A 9 5.80 -3.23 1.04
CA THR A 9 4.91 -4.40 1.10
C THR A 9 3.59 -4.14 0.36
N ALA A 10 2.98 -2.97 0.54
CA ALA A 10 1.77 -2.58 -0.21
C ALA A 10 2.04 -2.43 -1.71
N LEU A 11 3.18 -1.84 -2.09
CA LEU A 11 3.59 -1.73 -3.49
C LEU A 11 3.65 -3.10 -4.16
N HIS A 12 4.37 -4.05 -3.56
CA HIS A 12 4.51 -5.39 -4.12
C HIS A 12 3.17 -6.13 -4.23
N TRP A 13 2.29 -5.94 -3.26
CA TRP A 13 0.94 -6.45 -3.33
C TRP A 13 0.15 -5.81 -4.49
N HIS A 14 0.15 -4.48 -4.62
CA HIS A 14 -0.54 -3.78 -5.71
C HIS A 14 -0.06 -4.21 -7.09
N LEU A 15 1.25 -4.38 -7.27
CA LEU A 15 1.81 -4.73 -8.56
C LEU A 15 1.43 -6.15 -9.01
N ARG A 16 1.00 -7.02 -8.10
CA ARG A 16 0.62 -8.42 -8.41
C ARG A 16 -0.87 -8.69 -8.31
N ARG A 17 -1.62 -7.90 -7.54
CA ARG A 17 -3.07 -8.10 -7.36
C ARG A 17 -3.81 -7.96 -8.68
N VAL A 18 -4.82 -8.82 -8.86
CA VAL A 18 -5.87 -8.67 -9.87
C VAL A 18 -6.92 -7.73 -9.30
N CYS A 19 -7.24 -6.64 -10.00
CA CYS A 19 -8.23 -5.67 -9.57
C CYS A 19 -9.54 -5.84 -10.35
N TRP A 20 -10.48 -6.64 -9.84
CA TRP A 20 -11.82 -6.70 -10.41
C TRP A 20 -12.63 -5.48 -9.91
N SER A 21 -13.02 -4.59 -10.82
CA SER A 21 -13.70 -3.30 -10.50
C SER A 21 -15.07 -3.43 -9.82
N SER A 22 -15.60 -4.64 -9.61
CA SER A 22 -17.00 -4.84 -9.19
C SER A 22 -17.26 -5.48 -7.81
N VAL A 23 -16.28 -5.68 -6.92
CA VAL A 23 -16.53 -6.48 -5.69
C VAL A 23 -16.40 -5.75 -4.34
N MET A 24 -15.89 -4.51 -4.26
CA MET A 24 -15.50 -3.94 -2.95
C MET A 24 -16.14 -2.59 -2.58
N ALA A 25 -17.36 -2.32 -3.03
CA ALA A 25 -18.20 -1.29 -2.40
C ALA A 25 -19.04 -1.96 -1.30
N SER A 26 -18.46 -2.19 -0.12
CA SER A 26 -19.27 -2.48 1.07
C SER A 26 -19.77 -1.15 1.66
N ASP A 27 -21.05 -1.08 1.99
CA ASP A 27 -21.72 0.02 2.74
C ASP A 27 -21.21 0.14 4.20
N GLY A 28 -20.00 -0.34 4.49
CA GLY A 28 -19.39 -0.31 5.81
C GLY A 28 -18.71 1.03 6.12
N ASP A 29 -18.36 1.21 7.39
CA ASP A 29 -17.49 2.29 7.82
C ASP A 29 -16.18 2.28 7.03
N GLU A 30 -15.70 3.47 6.67
CA GLU A 30 -14.44 3.61 5.96
C GLU A 30 -13.29 3.04 6.80
N PRO A 31 -12.48 2.12 6.24
CA PRO A 31 -11.41 1.50 7.00
C PRO A 31 -10.37 2.53 7.42
N ARG A 32 -9.90 2.39 8.67
CA ARG A 32 -8.97 3.31 9.31
C ARG A 32 -7.63 2.62 9.56
N VAL A 33 -6.60 3.43 9.76
CA VAL A 33 -5.31 2.93 10.25
C VAL A 33 -5.52 2.34 11.65
N PRO A 34 -5.08 1.10 11.93
CA PRO A 34 -5.23 0.48 13.24
C PRO A 34 -4.46 1.24 14.32
N ASP A 35 -5.05 1.39 15.51
CA ASP A 35 -4.38 2.04 16.65
C ASP A 35 -3.21 1.23 17.20
N VAL A 36 -3.25 -0.09 17.01
CA VAL A 36 -2.28 -1.05 17.54
C VAL A 36 -1.79 -1.96 16.41
N GLY A 37 -0.49 -2.20 16.37
CA GLY A 37 0.14 -3.10 15.41
C GLY A 37 -0.20 -4.58 15.65
N PRO A 38 0.05 -5.42 14.64
CA PRO A 38 -0.31 -6.83 14.68
C PRO A 38 0.49 -7.61 15.72
N THR A 39 -0.13 -8.59 16.35
CA THR A 39 0.54 -9.58 17.22
C THR A 39 1.48 -10.49 16.43
N ALA A 40 2.37 -11.22 17.10
CA ALA A 40 3.28 -12.16 16.43
C ALA A 40 2.55 -13.27 15.66
N ALA A 41 1.39 -13.73 16.17
CA ALA A 41 0.55 -14.70 15.48
C ALA A 41 -0.06 -14.11 14.19
N GLU A 42 -0.63 -12.90 14.28
CA GLU A 42 -1.18 -12.18 13.11
C GLU A 42 -0.09 -11.91 12.06
N VAL A 43 1.12 -11.55 12.49
CA VAL A 43 2.28 -11.37 11.59
C VAL A 43 2.63 -12.66 10.86
N ALA A 44 2.71 -13.79 11.56
CA ALA A 44 3.04 -15.08 10.95
C ALA A 44 1.99 -15.49 9.89
N ASP A 45 0.71 -15.26 10.18
CA ASP A 45 -0.37 -15.54 9.26
C ASP A 45 -0.35 -14.62 8.03
N VAL A 46 -0.19 -13.32 8.25
CA VAL A 46 -0.10 -12.32 7.17
C VAL A 46 1.13 -12.56 6.30
N MET A 47 2.29 -12.88 6.88
CA MET A 47 3.50 -13.22 6.11
C MET A 47 3.28 -14.43 5.22
N ARG A 48 2.69 -15.51 5.75
CA ARG A 48 2.35 -16.72 4.97
C ARG A 48 1.37 -16.41 3.85
N ALA A 49 0.43 -15.51 4.10
CA ALA A 49 -0.55 -15.10 3.11
C ALA A 49 0.06 -14.17 2.03
N LEU A 50 1.04 -13.35 2.39
CA LEU A 50 1.75 -12.41 1.51
C LEU A 50 2.91 -13.04 0.75
N GLU A 51 3.41 -14.21 1.15
CA GLU A 51 4.56 -14.89 0.54
C GLU A 51 4.55 -14.87 -1.01
N PRO A 52 3.44 -15.17 -1.72
CA PRO A 52 3.41 -15.12 -3.19
C PRO A 52 3.57 -13.72 -3.80
N TYR A 53 3.43 -12.67 -2.99
CA TYR A 53 3.46 -11.27 -3.43
C TYR A 53 4.78 -10.58 -3.15
N LEU A 54 5.55 -11.09 -2.18
CA LEU A 54 6.79 -10.48 -1.72
C LEU A 54 7.94 -10.84 -2.66
N PRO A 55 8.89 -9.92 -2.90
CA PRO A 55 10.08 -10.24 -3.67
C PRO A 55 10.98 -11.19 -2.87
N GLU A 56 11.46 -12.25 -3.52
CA GLU A 56 12.55 -13.05 -2.99
C GLU A 56 13.86 -12.27 -3.13
N VAL A 57 14.48 -11.95 -1.99
CA VAL A 57 15.80 -11.29 -1.96
C VAL A 57 16.79 -12.25 -1.31
N PRO A 58 17.72 -12.85 -2.07
CA PRO A 58 18.71 -13.78 -1.52
C PRO A 58 19.47 -13.17 -0.33
N GLY A 59 19.56 -13.92 0.77
CA GLY A 59 20.26 -13.50 1.98
C GLY A 59 19.50 -12.49 2.85
N ARG A 60 18.26 -12.13 2.51
CA ARG A 60 17.42 -11.24 3.33
C ARG A 60 16.19 -12.01 3.83
N ALA A 61 16.01 -12.03 5.15
CA ALA A 61 14.81 -12.57 5.75
C ALA A 61 13.56 -11.78 5.28
N PRO A 62 12.43 -12.46 5.01
CA PRO A 62 11.21 -11.78 4.60
C PRO A 62 10.77 -10.79 5.67
N SER A 63 10.35 -9.60 5.23
CA SER A 63 9.87 -8.54 6.11
C SER A 63 8.64 -7.87 5.54
N ILE A 64 7.75 -7.42 6.41
CA ILE A 64 6.55 -6.67 6.03
C ILE A 64 6.52 -5.28 6.67
N ASP A 65 5.97 -4.33 5.94
CA ASP A 65 5.75 -2.95 6.36
C ASP A 65 4.29 -2.78 6.79
N VAL A 66 4.09 -2.37 8.05
CA VAL A 66 2.76 -2.16 8.63
C VAL A 66 2.57 -0.71 9.05
N LEU A 67 1.35 -0.20 8.93
CA LEU A 67 0.99 1.15 9.36
C LEU A 67 0.15 1.11 10.64
N VAL A 68 0.50 1.95 11.62
CA VAL A 68 -0.26 2.14 12.86
C VAL A 68 -0.54 3.62 13.11
N ALA A 69 -1.63 3.93 13.80
CA ALA A 69 -2.06 5.31 14.03
C ALA A 69 -1.19 6.04 15.06
N SER A 70 -0.51 5.31 15.95
CA SER A 70 0.31 5.89 17.01
C SER A 70 1.58 5.10 17.29
N ASP A 71 2.61 5.79 17.79
CA ASP A 71 3.87 5.15 18.20
C ASP A 71 3.66 4.19 19.39
N ARG A 72 2.73 4.51 20.30
CA ARG A 72 2.34 3.64 21.42
C ARG A 72 1.74 2.31 20.96
N GLY A 73 1.15 2.29 19.76
CA GLY A 73 0.58 1.10 19.16
C GLY A 73 1.62 0.15 18.54
N ARG A 74 2.88 0.57 18.38
CA ARG A 74 3.90 -0.24 17.72
C ARG A 74 4.24 -1.47 18.56
N ARG A 75 4.46 -2.59 17.88
CA ARG A 75 4.99 -3.81 18.49
C ARG A 75 6.34 -4.12 17.86
N LYS A 76 7.32 -4.47 18.69
CA LYS A 76 8.64 -4.90 18.22
C LYS A 76 8.56 -6.39 17.89
N ILE A 77 8.42 -6.72 16.60
CA ILE A 77 8.31 -8.09 16.11
C ILE A 77 9.34 -8.28 15.01
N ALA A 78 10.06 -9.41 15.02
CA ALA A 78 11.03 -9.73 14.00
C ALA A 78 10.37 -9.80 12.61
N GLY A 79 11.04 -9.25 11.60
CA GLY A 79 10.51 -9.18 10.23
C GLY A 79 9.35 -8.19 10.04
N VAL A 80 9.09 -7.30 11.00
CA VAL A 80 8.07 -6.25 10.85
C VAL A 80 8.70 -4.87 10.99
N THR A 81 8.50 -4.04 9.97
CA THR A 81 8.76 -2.61 10.04
C THR A 81 7.44 -1.89 10.31
N SER A 82 7.28 -1.34 11.52
CA SER A 82 6.08 -0.56 11.86
C SER A 82 6.29 0.93 11.57
N HIS A 83 5.42 1.51 10.75
CA HIS A 83 5.37 2.92 10.40
C HIS A 83 4.20 3.60 11.12
N VAL A 84 4.35 4.87 11.47
CA VAL A 84 3.33 5.64 12.19
C VAL A 84 2.70 6.66 11.27
N CYS A 85 1.37 6.70 11.22
CA CYS A 85 0.61 7.78 10.58
C CYS A 85 -0.47 8.29 11.52
N SER A 86 -0.16 9.36 12.25
CA SER A 86 -1.09 10.02 13.16
C SER A 86 -1.94 11.12 12.50
N THR A 87 -1.61 11.50 11.26
CA THR A 87 -2.33 12.54 10.51
C THR A 87 -3.59 11.96 9.86
N PRO A 88 -4.70 12.71 9.84
CA PRO A 88 -5.88 12.32 9.07
C PRO A 88 -5.53 12.06 7.59
N LEU A 89 -6.05 10.96 7.06
CA LEU A 89 -5.84 10.54 5.69
C LEU A 89 -7.05 10.94 4.82
N PRO A 90 -6.85 11.35 3.55
CA PRO A 90 -7.94 11.50 2.60
C PRO A 90 -8.79 10.23 2.47
N ARG A 91 -10.06 10.39 2.09
CA ARG A 91 -10.96 9.26 1.90
C ARG A 91 -10.41 8.26 0.86
N GLY A 92 -10.54 6.97 1.13
CA GLY A 92 -10.06 5.88 0.27
C GLY A 92 -8.56 5.59 0.39
N SER A 93 -7.86 6.26 1.32
CA SER A 93 -6.43 6.02 1.57
C SER A 93 -6.11 4.62 2.06
N ILE A 94 -7.08 3.98 2.71
CA ILE A 94 -6.99 2.62 3.23
C ILE A 94 -8.07 1.82 2.50
N GLN A 95 -7.69 0.67 1.95
CA GLN A 95 -8.57 -0.20 1.18
C GLN A 95 -8.73 -1.53 1.95
N PRO A 96 -9.96 -1.97 2.22
CA PRO A 96 -10.17 -3.30 2.79
C PRO A 96 -9.84 -4.34 1.74
N THR A 97 -9.17 -5.42 2.14
CA THR A 97 -8.94 -6.55 1.26
C THR A 97 -8.84 -7.85 2.05
N GLY A 98 -9.37 -8.92 1.46
CA GLY A 98 -9.09 -10.27 1.94
C GLY A 98 -7.76 -10.75 1.37
N LEU A 99 -6.95 -11.42 2.18
CA LEU A 99 -5.77 -12.15 1.71
C LEU A 99 -5.85 -13.57 2.22
N ARG A 100 -6.16 -14.54 1.35
CA ARG A 100 -6.26 -15.98 1.71
C ARG A 100 -7.12 -16.25 2.98
N GLY A 101 -8.23 -15.53 3.14
CA GLY A 101 -9.15 -15.68 4.27
C GLY A 101 -8.81 -14.81 5.49
N TYR A 102 -7.80 -13.96 5.40
CA TYR A 102 -7.48 -12.96 6.42
C TYR A 102 -8.00 -11.57 6.02
N ASP A 103 -8.75 -10.95 6.92
CA ASP A 103 -9.17 -9.55 6.76
C ASP A 103 -7.99 -8.63 7.08
N ILE A 104 -7.44 -8.02 6.04
CA ILE A 104 -6.40 -7.01 6.15
C ILE A 104 -6.89 -5.72 5.49
N VAL A 105 -6.17 -4.64 5.74
CA VAL A 105 -6.31 -3.42 4.95
C VAL A 105 -4.96 -3.08 4.34
N VAL A 106 -4.97 -2.41 3.19
CA VAL A 106 -3.76 -2.01 2.49
C VAL A 106 -3.88 -0.52 2.17
N THR A 107 -2.78 0.21 2.24
CA THR A 107 -2.75 1.60 1.77
C THR A 107 -3.09 1.66 0.28
N SER A 108 -3.83 2.67 -0.15
CA SER A 108 -4.12 2.93 -1.58
C SER A 108 -2.83 3.08 -2.40
N PRO A 109 -2.86 2.87 -3.73
CA PRO A 109 -1.72 3.15 -4.59
C PRO A 109 -1.16 4.57 -4.41
N GLU A 110 -2.04 5.57 -4.26
CA GLU A 110 -1.66 6.96 -4.04
C GLU A 110 -0.92 7.15 -2.72
N LEU A 111 -1.45 6.62 -1.60
CA LEU A 111 -0.78 6.71 -0.31
C LEU A 111 0.54 5.93 -0.29
N THR A 112 0.56 4.74 -0.89
CA THR A 112 1.77 3.90 -1.02
C THR A 112 2.88 4.65 -1.76
N PHE A 113 2.56 5.36 -2.85
CA PHE A 113 3.52 6.21 -3.55
C PHE A 113 4.10 7.28 -2.62
N ILE A 114 3.26 8.03 -1.91
CA ILE A 114 3.72 9.10 -1.01
C ILE A 114 4.59 8.58 0.13
N GLN A 115 4.22 7.43 0.69
CA GLN A 115 4.98 6.75 1.73
C GLN A 115 6.40 6.41 1.28
N ILE A 116 6.54 5.81 0.09
CA ILE A 116 7.86 5.45 -0.45
C ILE A 116 8.63 6.70 -0.89
N ALA A 117 7.97 7.65 -1.55
CA ALA A 117 8.59 8.90 -1.98
C ALA A 117 9.09 9.77 -0.81
N ALA A 118 8.54 9.60 0.40
CA ALA A 118 8.99 10.30 1.59
C ALA A 118 10.28 9.71 2.20
N THR A 119 10.62 8.45 1.89
CA THR A 119 11.79 7.75 2.45
C THR A 119 12.91 7.50 1.44
N GLU A 120 12.60 7.58 0.15
CA GLU A 120 13.52 7.24 -0.94
C GLU A 120 13.91 8.46 -1.77
N ASP A 121 14.91 8.30 -2.63
CA ASP A 121 15.32 9.34 -3.56
C ASP A 121 14.33 9.53 -4.74
N LEU A 122 14.54 10.61 -5.49
CA LEU A 122 13.69 10.95 -6.65
C LEU A 122 13.67 9.86 -7.72
N ARG A 123 14.76 9.11 -7.93
CA ARG A 123 14.83 8.07 -8.96
C ARG A 123 13.96 6.89 -8.59
N VAL A 124 14.05 6.46 -7.33
CA VAL A 124 13.21 5.38 -6.79
C VAL A 124 11.74 5.81 -6.77
N ALA A 125 11.45 7.03 -6.32
CA ALA A 125 10.09 7.57 -6.34
C ALA A 125 9.53 7.60 -7.78
N ALA A 126 10.31 8.08 -8.76
CA ALA A 126 9.89 8.08 -10.17
C ALA A 126 9.61 6.66 -10.69
N TYR A 127 10.45 5.68 -10.35
CA TYR A 127 10.21 4.28 -10.71
C TYR A 127 8.90 3.74 -10.13
N VAL A 128 8.66 3.97 -8.84
CA VAL A 128 7.42 3.53 -8.17
C VAL A 128 6.19 4.21 -8.78
N GLY A 129 6.28 5.51 -9.09
CA GLY A 129 5.22 6.23 -9.79
C GLY A 129 4.91 5.63 -11.15
N MET A 130 5.93 5.31 -11.94
CA MET A 130 5.76 4.62 -13.23
C MET A 130 5.12 3.25 -13.07
N ALA A 131 5.56 2.44 -12.10
CA ALA A 131 5.04 1.10 -11.88
C ALA A 131 3.57 1.12 -11.44
N LEU A 132 3.20 2.01 -10.52
CA LEU A 132 1.81 2.15 -10.04
C LEU A 132 0.87 2.72 -11.11
N CYS A 133 1.37 3.56 -12.01
CA CYS A 133 0.58 4.10 -13.13
C CYS A 133 0.60 3.21 -14.37
N SER A 134 1.24 2.05 -14.32
CA SER A 134 1.39 1.18 -15.49
C SER A 134 0.08 0.46 -15.83
N SER A 135 -0.02 0.03 -17.09
CA SER A 135 -1.11 -0.82 -17.58
C SER A 135 -0.78 -2.32 -17.45
N PHE A 136 0.14 -2.70 -16.57
CA PHE A 136 0.52 -4.09 -16.35
C PHE A 136 0.49 -4.46 -14.87
N ARG A 137 0.54 -5.76 -14.61
CA ARG A 137 0.81 -6.37 -13.31
C ARG A 137 1.93 -7.39 -13.47
N LEU A 138 2.67 -7.62 -12.40
CA LEU A 138 3.61 -8.72 -12.30
C LEU A 138 2.80 -10.02 -12.18
N ASP A 139 3.15 -10.99 -13.02
CA ASP A 139 2.49 -12.28 -13.06
C ASP A 139 3.52 -13.37 -13.35
N ASP A 140 3.87 -14.13 -12.32
CA ASP A 140 4.87 -15.19 -12.41
C ASP A 140 4.42 -16.36 -13.31
N PHE A 141 3.12 -16.43 -13.65
CA PHE A 141 2.57 -17.42 -14.58
C PHE A 141 2.55 -16.94 -16.04
N SER A 142 2.82 -15.64 -16.29
CA SER A 142 2.91 -15.11 -17.64
C SER A 142 4.30 -15.35 -18.25
N THR A 143 4.37 -15.62 -19.55
CA THR A 143 5.65 -15.91 -20.25
C THR A 143 6.69 -14.80 -20.11
N SER A 144 6.25 -13.55 -19.98
CA SER A 144 7.13 -12.38 -19.83
C SER A 144 7.33 -11.94 -18.37
N GLY A 145 6.67 -12.59 -17.41
CA GLY A 145 6.54 -12.09 -16.02
C GLY A 145 5.61 -10.87 -15.88
N LEU A 146 4.99 -10.42 -16.97
CA LEU A 146 4.07 -9.29 -17.03
C LEU A 146 2.74 -9.71 -17.68
N ALA A 147 1.64 -9.46 -16.99
CA ALA A 147 0.30 -9.52 -17.56
C ALA A 147 -0.24 -8.10 -17.76
N ARG A 148 -0.90 -7.85 -18.90
CA ARG A 148 -1.57 -6.56 -19.14
C ARG A 148 -2.83 -6.46 -18.27
N ARG A 149 -3.07 -5.29 -17.69
CA ARG A 149 -4.34 -4.93 -17.06
C ARG A 149 -5.31 -4.63 -18.21
N GLU A 150 -6.17 -5.58 -18.55
CA GLU A 150 -7.22 -5.45 -19.56
C GLU A 150 -8.58 -5.54 -18.90
N GLU A 151 -9.61 -4.95 -19.52
CA GLU A 151 -10.97 -4.98 -18.98
C GLU A 151 -11.39 -6.41 -18.60
N PRO A 152 -11.96 -6.60 -17.39
CA PRO A 152 -12.50 -5.58 -16.49
C PRO A 152 -11.51 -5.02 -15.46
N GLU A 153 -10.21 -5.30 -15.58
CA GLU A 153 -9.18 -4.82 -14.65
C GLU A 153 -8.79 -3.36 -14.92
N GLU A 154 -9.16 -2.45 -14.00
CA GLU A 154 -8.77 -1.05 -14.09
C GLU A 154 -7.28 -0.84 -13.72
N PRO A 155 -6.63 0.20 -14.28
CA PRO A 155 -5.32 0.66 -13.80
C PRO A 155 -5.38 0.99 -12.30
N LEU A 156 -4.31 0.67 -11.57
CA LEU A 156 -4.24 0.88 -10.11
C LEU A 156 -4.46 2.35 -9.74
N THR A 157 -3.81 3.25 -10.48
CA THR A 157 -3.92 4.70 -10.31
C THR A 157 -3.47 5.42 -11.60
N SER A 158 -3.36 6.73 -11.56
CA SER A 158 -2.78 7.55 -12.62
C SER A 158 -2.02 8.73 -12.03
N VAL A 159 -1.17 9.36 -12.84
CA VAL A 159 -0.48 10.60 -12.46
C VAL A 159 -1.47 11.65 -11.96
N LYS A 160 -2.65 11.76 -12.60
CA LYS A 160 -3.71 12.68 -12.20
C LYS A 160 -4.29 12.35 -10.81
N LYS A 161 -4.51 11.06 -10.51
CA LYS A 161 -5.02 10.62 -9.20
C LYS A 161 -3.99 10.84 -8.09
N ILE A 162 -2.71 10.54 -8.34
CA ILE A 162 -1.62 10.81 -7.39
C ILE A 162 -1.50 12.31 -7.12
N ALA A 163 -1.52 13.15 -8.15
CA ALA A 163 -1.46 14.60 -7.99
C ALA A 163 -2.64 15.14 -7.16
N ALA A 164 -3.88 14.71 -7.48
CA ALA A 164 -5.06 15.09 -6.72
C ALA A 164 -4.98 14.65 -5.25
N TYR A 165 -4.44 13.45 -4.98
CA TYR A 165 -4.22 12.97 -3.62
C TYR A 165 -3.21 13.84 -2.86
N CYS A 166 -2.13 14.28 -3.53
CA CYS A 166 -1.15 15.20 -2.94
C CYS A 166 -1.82 16.53 -2.55
N ASP A 167 -2.65 17.08 -3.43
CA ASP A 167 -3.34 18.36 -3.18
C ASP A 167 -4.24 18.27 -1.95
N VAL A 168 -5.08 17.23 -1.85
CA VAL A 168 -5.96 17.02 -0.68
C VAL A 168 -5.15 16.84 0.61
N ARG A 169 -4.02 16.11 0.54
CA ARG A 169 -3.16 15.89 1.71
C ARG A 169 -2.41 17.17 2.13
N ARG A 170 -2.03 18.03 1.18
CA ARG A 170 -1.44 19.34 1.49
C ARG A 170 -2.44 20.22 2.22
N ASP A 171 -3.68 20.26 1.75
CA ASP A 171 -4.75 21.03 2.37
C ASP A 171 -5.04 20.53 3.80
N SER A 172 -5.07 19.21 4.02
CA SER A 172 -5.28 18.63 5.35
C SER A 172 -4.11 18.85 6.32
N MET A 173 -2.91 19.11 5.81
CA MET A 173 -1.71 19.46 6.60
C MET A 173 -1.48 20.98 6.72
N GLY A 174 -2.35 21.82 6.12
CA GLY A 174 -2.19 23.28 6.12
C GLY A 174 -0.98 23.77 5.29
N TRP A 175 -0.55 23.00 4.30
CA TRP A 175 0.67 23.27 3.53
C TRP A 175 0.39 24.13 2.29
N THR A 176 0.51 25.46 2.41
CA THR A 176 0.30 26.40 1.30
C THR A 176 1.30 26.20 0.16
N ARG A 177 0.86 26.44 -1.10
CA ARG A 177 1.75 26.43 -2.28
C ARG A 177 2.86 27.48 -2.07
N PRO A 178 4.15 27.19 -2.35
CA PRO A 178 5.10 28.27 -2.57
C PRO A 178 4.57 29.08 -3.75
N VAL A 179 4.36 30.38 -3.52
CA VAL A 179 4.04 31.33 -4.57
C VAL A 179 5.25 31.34 -5.50
N ALA A 180 5.09 30.84 -6.72
CA ALA A 180 6.11 31.02 -7.74
C ALA A 180 6.24 32.53 -8.00
N LEU A 181 7.44 33.07 -7.75
CA LEU A 181 7.84 34.41 -8.20
C LEU A 181 8.08 34.41 -9.71
#